data_AF-A0A5C4JZU0-F1
#
_entry.id   AF-A0A5C4JZU0-F1
#
_cell.length_a   1.000
_cell.length_b   1.000
_cell.length_c   1.000
_cell.angle_alpha   90.00
_cell.angle_beta   90.00
_cell.angle_gamma   90.00
#
_symmetry.space_group_name_H-M   'P 1'
#
loop_
_entity.id
_entity.type
_entity.pdbx_description
1 polymer ?
#
loop_
_entity_poly.entity_id
_entity_poly.type
_entity_poly.pdbx_seq_one_letter_code
_entity_poly.pdbx_strand_id
1 'polypeptide(L)' 'MTDSGADTAGAPFDDDGAAEVDGVETAESIADEVRDEIRLGHVQDEVSHVLEERFEEAGIDLRPEAVDELAEEIEKDASS' A
#
# COMPACT_ATOMS: atom_id res chain seq x y z
N MET A 1 -18.30 4.54 -55.24
CA MET A 1 -18.49 3.31 -54.47
C MET A 1 -18.14 3.65 -53.04
N THR A 2 -19.13 3.59 -52.16
CA THR A 2 -18.97 3.69 -50.71
C THR A 2 -18.26 2.44 -50.22
N ASP A 3 -17.26 2.58 -49.37
CA ASP A 3 -17.07 1.57 -48.34
C ASP A 3 -16.80 2.28 -47.01
N SER A 4 -17.52 1.80 -46.02
CA SER A 4 -17.80 2.40 -44.73
C SER A 4 -17.70 1.26 -43.73
N GLY A 5 -16.69 1.30 -42.88
CA GLY A 5 -16.57 0.56 -41.63
C GLY A 5 -15.53 1.31 -40.82
N ALA A 6 -15.85 2.09 -39.78
CA ALA A 6 -16.46 1.71 -38.52
C ALA A 6 -15.64 0.64 -37.77
N ASP A 7 -14.36 0.92 -37.53
CA ASP A 7 -13.63 0.30 -36.42
C ASP A 7 -13.85 1.13 -35.15
N THR A 8 -14.92 0.73 -34.47
CA THR A 8 -15.10 0.67 -33.02
C THR A 8 -14.19 1.53 -32.15
N ALA A 9 -14.80 2.53 -31.53
CA ALA A 9 -14.42 2.96 -30.19
C ALA A 9 -14.28 1.74 -29.28
N GLY A 10 -13.07 1.51 -28.79
CA GLY A 10 -12.74 0.57 -27.72
C GLY A 10 -11.72 1.26 -26.84
N ALA A 11 -12.06 1.39 -25.56
CA ALA A 11 -11.42 2.17 -24.50
C ALA A 11 -9.88 2.25 -24.53
N PRO A 12 -9.28 3.33 -23.96
CA PRO A 12 -7.95 3.18 -23.40
C PRO A 12 -8.07 2.12 -22.32
N PHE A 13 -7.63 0.89 -22.59
CA PHE A 13 -7.48 -0.09 -21.54
C PHE A 13 -6.28 0.36 -20.73
N ASP A 14 -6.64 0.96 -19.61
CA ASP A 14 -5.88 1.26 -18.42
C ASP A 14 -4.67 0.35 -18.25
N ASP A 15 -3.50 0.99 -18.18
CA ASP A 15 -2.57 0.85 -17.06
C ASP A 15 -2.26 -0.56 -16.51
N ASP A 16 -2.10 -1.57 -17.37
CA ASP A 16 -1.62 -2.89 -16.93
C ASP A 16 -0.08 -2.92 -16.85
N GLY A 17 0.48 -2.01 -16.05
CA GLY A 17 1.92 -1.86 -15.85
C GLY A 17 2.36 -1.19 -14.55
N ALA A 18 1.43 -0.66 -13.74
CA ALA A 18 1.75 0.06 -12.50
C ALA A 18 1.26 -0.63 -11.20
N ALA A 19 0.60 -1.79 -11.28
CA ALA A 19 -0.04 -2.39 -10.10
C ALA A 19 0.95 -2.95 -9.04
N GLU A 20 2.18 -3.30 -9.41
CA GLU A 20 3.16 -3.89 -8.48
C GLU A 20 4.11 -2.84 -7.84
N VAL A 21 4.22 -1.64 -8.43
CA VAL A 21 5.00 -0.54 -7.84
C VAL A 21 4.18 0.23 -6.81
N ASP A 22 2.87 0.35 -7.04
CA ASP A 22 1.96 1.09 -6.17
C ASP A 22 1.83 0.46 -4.77
N GLY A 23 1.79 -0.88 -4.69
CA GLY A 23 1.64 -1.58 -3.40
C GLY A 23 2.85 -1.45 -2.48
N VAL A 24 4.08 -1.48 -3.01
CA VAL A 24 5.30 -1.35 -2.21
C VAL A 24 5.51 0.10 -1.78
N GLU A 25 5.33 1.06 -2.70
CA GLU A 25 5.41 2.50 -2.37
C GLU A 25 4.33 2.90 -1.36
N THR A 26 3.12 2.34 -1.47
CA THR A 26 2.03 2.57 -0.50
C THR A 26 2.32 1.89 0.84
N ALA A 27 2.92 0.70 0.86
CA ALA A 27 3.29 0.03 2.09
C ALA A 27 4.36 0.82 2.89
N GLU A 28 5.37 1.35 2.18
CA GLU A 28 6.39 2.21 2.78
C GLU A 28 5.79 3.53 3.29
N SER A 29 4.83 4.12 2.57
CA SER A 29 4.12 5.32 3.04
C SER A 29 3.35 5.06 4.33
N ILE A 30 2.59 3.95 4.39
CA ILE A 30 1.84 3.56 5.59
C ILE A 30 2.79 3.31 6.76
N ALA A 31 3.93 2.65 6.52
CA ALA A 31 4.95 2.42 7.54
C ALA A 31 5.48 3.73 8.14
N ASP A 32 5.77 4.73 7.29
CA ASP A 32 6.23 6.03 7.74
C ASP A 32 5.15 6.82 8.49
N GLU A 33 3.89 6.73 8.07
CA GLU A 33 2.76 7.33 8.79
C GLU A 33 2.64 6.73 10.20
N VAL A 34 2.62 5.40 10.31
CA VAL A 34 2.54 4.70 11.60
C VAL A 34 3.74 5.03 12.49
N ARG A 35 4.95 5.16 11.92
CA ARG A 35 6.15 5.60 12.64
C ARG A 35 5.96 6.97 13.29
N ASP A 36 5.41 7.92 12.55
CA ASP A 36 5.15 9.26 13.06
C ASP A 36 4.03 9.25 14.11
N GLU A 37 2.98 8.42 13.92
CA GLU A 37 1.94 8.22 14.92
C GLU A 37 2.51 7.66 16.24
N ILE A 38 3.46 6.71 16.20
CA ILE A 38 4.15 6.20 17.40
C ILE A 38 4.95 7.31 18.09
N ARG A 39 5.74 8.10 17.32
CA ARG A 39 6.54 9.21 17.87
C ARG A 39 5.70 10.27 18.55
N LEU A 40 4.49 10.52 18.04
CA LEU A 40 3.54 11.45 18.64
C LEU A 40 2.78 10.84 19.83
N GLY A 41 2.89 9.52 20.05
CA GLY A 41 2.16 8.78 21.09
C GLY A 41 0.70 8.50 20.75
N HIS A 42 0.37 8.40 19.45
CA HIS A 42 -0.98 8.16 18.94
C HIS A 42 -1.28 6.67 18.70
N VAL A 43 -0.26 5.82 18.60
CA VAL A 43 -0.43 4.37 18.52
C VAL A 43 -0.54 3.79 19.93
N GLN A 44 -1.70 3.22 20.25
CA GLN A 44 -1.96 2.57 21.55
C GLN A 44 -2.08 1.04 21.44
N ASP A 45 -2.39 0.53 20.25
CA ASP A 45 -2.44 -0.89 19.95
C ASP A 45 -1.08 -1.39 19.43
N GLU A 46 -0.96 -2.70 19.20
CA GLU A 46 0.26 -3.30 18.66
C GLU A 46 0.52 -2.78 17.24
N VAL A 47 1.76 -2.40 16.93
CA VAL A 47 2.13 -1.79 15.65
C VAL A 47 1.85 -2.72 14.47
N SER A 48 2.08 -4.03 14.64
CA SER A 48 1.76 -5.04 13.61
C SER A 48 0.26 -5.10 13.30
N HIS A 49 -0.59 -4.95 14.30
CA HIS A 49 -2.05 -4.92 14.11
C HIS A 49 -2.51 -3.69 13.34
N VAL A 50 -1.95 -2.51 13.69
CA VAL A 50 -2.27 -1.26 12.99
C VAL A 50 -1.83 -1.32 11.52
N LEU A 51 -0.65 -1.88 11.25
CA LEU A 51 -0.15 -2.07 9.89
C LEU A 51 -1.01 -3.05 9.10
N GLU A 52 -1.41 -4.18 9.70
CA GLU A 52 -2.31 -5.15 9.07
C GLU A 52 -3.64 -4.49 8.65
N GLU A 53 -4.28 -3.73 9.55
CA GLU A 53 -5.50 -2.99 9.23
C GLU A 53 -5.29 -2.01 8.06
N ARG A 54 -4.20 -1.24 8.10
CA ARG A 54 -3.92 -0.24 7.06
C ARG A 54 -3.56 -0.88 5.71
N PHE A 55 -2.87 -2.01 5.71
CA PHE A 55 -2.57 -2.75 4.49
C PHE A 55 -3.84 -3.36 3.90
N GLU A 56 -4.71 -3.97 4.73
CA GLU A 56 -6.01 -4.45 4.28
C GLU A 56 -6.87 -3.32 3.69
N GLU A 57 -6.90 -2.14 4.33
CA GLU A 57 -7.61 -0.95 3.84
C GLU A 57 -7.05 -0.44 2.51
N ALA A 58 -5.74 -0.54 2.32
CA ALA A 58 -5.05 -0.19 1.07
C ALA A 58 -5.12 -1.28 0.00
N GLY A 59 -5.68 -2.46 0.30
CA GLY A 59 -5.70 -3.61 -0.60
C GLY A 59 -4.34 -4.28 -0.79
N ILE A 60 -3.41 -4.08 0.15
CA ILE A 60 -2.08 -4.67 0.19
C ILE A 60 -2.14 -5.96 0.99
N ASP A 61 -1.76 -7.06 0.36
CA ASP A 61 -1.75 -8.39 1.00
C ASP A 61 -0.30 -8.77 1.34
N LEU A 62 0.08 -8.57 2.60
CA LEU A 62 1.39 -8.95 3.12
C LEU A 62 1.26 -10.19 4.00
N ARG A 63 2.31 -11.02 4.01
CA ARG A 63 2.35 -12.14 4.94
C ARG A 63 2.47 -11.60 6.38
N PRO A 64 1.83 -12.24 7.37
CA PRO A 64 1.93 -11.82 8.77
C PRO A 64 3.38 -11.67 9.24
N GLU A 65 4.28 -12.58 8.84
CA GLU A 65 5.69 -12.49 9.24
C GLU A 65 6.42 -11.26 8.67
N ALA A 66 5.98 -10.77 7.50
CA ALA A 66 6.53 -9.55 6.91
C ALA A 66 5.99 -8.29 7.59
N VAL A 67 4.72 -8.32 8.01
CA VAL A 67 4.11 -7.24 8.80
C VAL A 67 4.78 -7.13 10.17
N ASP A 68 5.04 -8.27 10.81
CA ASP A 68 5.76 -8.32 12.09
C ASP A 68 7.20 -7.77 11.98
N GLU A 69 7.94 -8.17 10.94
CA GLU A 69 9.30 -7.65 10.69
C GLU A 69 9.29 -6.13 10.49
N LEU A 70 8.35 -5.63 9.68
CA LEU A 70 8.19 -4.20 9.43
C LEU A 70 7.79 -3.43 10.70
N ALA A 71 6.92 -4.00 11.53
CA ALA A 71 6.54 -3.41 12.81
C ALA A 71 7.74 -3.26 13.74
N GLU A 72 8.59 -4.29 13.86
CA GLU A 72 9.82 -4.23 14.66
C GLU A 72 10.78 -3.13 14.16
N GLU A 73 10.92 -2.96 12.84
CA GLU A 73 11.74 -1.90 12.25
C GLU A 73 11.20 -0.51 12.58
N ILE A 74 9.89 -0.30 12.45
CA ILE A 74 9.22 0.97 12.75
C ILE A 74 9.37 1.34 14.22
N GLU A 75 9.11 0.41 15.14
CA GLU A 75 9.22 0.65 16.59
C GLU A 75 10.65 1.02 16.98
N LYS A 76 11.63 0.30 16.43
CA LYS A 76 13.05 0.56 16.68
C LYS A 76 13.47 1.95 16.19
N ASP A 77 12.99 2.36 15.02
CA ASP A 77 13.28 3.67 14.45
C ASP A 77 12.49 4.82 15.11
N ALA A 78 11.32 4.53 15.66
CA ALA A 78 10.54 5.48 16.44
C ALA A 78 11.14 5.71 17.84
N SER A 79 11.81 4.71 18.40
CA SER A 79 12.46 4.76 19.71
C SER A 79 13.88 5.36 19.71
N SER A 80 14.44 5.71 18.54
CA SER A 80 15.80 6.25 18.41
C SER A 80 15.91 7.77 18.58
#